data_AF-A0A958EX91-F1
#
_entry.id   AF-A0A958EX91-F1
#
_cell.length_a   1.000
_cell.length_b   1.000
_cell.length_c   1.000
_cell.angle_alpha   90.00
_cell.angle_beta   90.00
_cell.angle_gamma   90.00
#
_symmetry.space_group_name_H-M   'P 1'
#
loop_
_entity.id
_entity.type
_entity.pdbx_description
1 polymer ?
#
loop_
_entity_poly.entity_id
_entity_poly.type
_entity_poly.pdbx_seq_one_letter_code
_entity_poly.pdbx_strand_id
1 'polypeptide(L)'
;MGQHQIKPIDELAAETGIDAEDLITFGKYKAKINCDNLEDEKINNSKLILITSITPTKAGNGKTTTSIGLADGLNRIGKKAILALREPSLGPCFGMKGGATGGGRSTLHPSADINLHFNGDFHMISAANNMLAALLDNYN
;
A
#
# COMPACT_ATOMS: atom_id res chain seq x y z
N MET A 1 5.37 -23.83 -8.55
CA MET A 1 4.93 -22.57 -7.93
C MET A 1 4.24 -21.76 -9.02
N GLY A 2 2.90 -21.67 -8.99
CA GLY A 2 2.13 -21.10 -10.10
C GLY A 2 2.43 -19.61 -10.28
N GLN A 3 2.78 -19.22 -11.51
CA GLN A 3 2.89 -17.81 -11.90
C GLN A 3 1.57 -17.10 -11.57
N HIS A 4 1.60 -16.19 -10.60
CA HIS A 4 0.50 -15.24 -10.42
C HIS A 4 0.62 -14.22 -11.54
N GLN A 5 -0.33 -14.23 -12.47
CA GLN A 5 -0.40 -13.23 -13.52
C GLN A 5 -0.90 -11.93 -12.90
N ILE A 6 0.02 -11.01 -12.63
CA ILE A 6 -0.28 -9.69 -12.07
C ILE A 6 -0.81 -8.83 -13.21
N LYS A 7 -1.97 -8.20 -13.01
CA LYS A 7 -2.53 -7.24 -13.97
C LYS A 7 -1.66 -5.97 -14.01
N PRO A 8 -1.42 -5.40 -15.20
CA PRO A 8 -0.90 -4.04 -15.34
C PRO A 8 -1.71 -3.03 -14.51
N ILE A 9 -1.06 -1.99 -13.99
CA ILE A 9 -1.69 -1.03 -13.07
C ILE A 9 -2.79 -0.19 -13.72
N ASP A 10 -2.65 0.09 -15.02
CA ASP A 10 -3.63 0.76 -15.88
C ASP A 10 -4.92 -0.05 -16.01
N GLU A 11 -4.81 -1.37 -16.21
CA GLU A 11 -5.98 -2.27 -16.22
C GLU A 11 -6.69 -2.27 -14.85
N LEU A 12 -5.93 -2.35 -13.76
CA LEU A 12 -6.49 -2.34 -12.40
C LEU A 12 -7.16 -1.02 -12.05
N ALA A 13 -6.54 0.10 -12.43
CA ALA A 13 -7.08 1.44 -12.21
C ALA A 13 -8.42 1.64 -12.93
N ALA A 14 -8.51 1.22 -14.20
CA ALA A 14 -9.73 1.28 -14.99
C ALA A 14 -10.88 0.48 -14.34
N GLU A 15 -10.60 -0.71 -13.79
CA GLU A 15 -11.59 -1.52 -13.05
C GLU A 15 -12.14 -0.81 -11.80
N THR A 16 -11.35 0.08 -11.20
CA THR A 16 -11.73 0.86 -10.01
C THR A 16 -12.36 2.22 -10.33
N GLY A 17 -12.40 2.61 -11.62
CA GLY A 17 -12.93 3.90 -12.07
C GLY A 17 -11.97 5.06 -11.85
N ILE A 18 -10.66 4.79 -11.85
CA ILE A 18 -9.61 5.81 -11.86
C ILE A 18 -9.21 6.06 -13.31
N ASP A 19 -9.24 7.32 -13.73
CA ASP A 19 -8.89 7.70 -15.10
C ASP A 19 -7.38 7.62 -15.34
N ALA A 20 -6.99 7.28 -16.57
CA ALA A 20 -5.58 7.10 -16.93
C ALA A 20 -4.75 8.39 -16.77
N GLU A 21 -5.39 9.55 -16.91
CA GLU A 21 -4.77 10.86 -16.76
C GLU A 21 -4.38 11.16 -15.30
N ASP A 22 -5.06 10.54 -14.34
CA ASP A 22 -4.76 10.67 -12.91
C ASP A 22 -3.67 9.69 -12.45
N LEU A 23 -3.14 8.83 -13.34
CA LEU A 23 -2.12 7.84 -13.00
C LEU A 23 -0.72 8.33 -13.33
N ILE A 24 0.12 8.41 -12.30
CA ILE A 24 1.57 8.61 -12.45
C ILE A 24 2.25 7.26 -12.25
N THR A 25 2.62 6.58 -13.33
CA THR A 25 3.11 5.20 -13.28
C THR A 25 4.56 5.09 -12.83
N PHE A 26 4.84 4.05 -12.03
CA PHE A 26 6.17 3.65 -11.56
C PHE A 26 6.46 2.24 -12.07
N GLY A 27 6.83 2.16 -13.35
CA GLY A 27 6.86 0.89 -14.07
C GLY A 27 5.45 0.37 -14.36
N LYS A 28 5.34 -0.94 -14.61
CA LYS A 28 4.10 -1.55 -15.14
C LYS A 28 3.01 -1.85 -14.10
N TYR A 29 3.38 -1.96 -12.83
CA TYR A 29 2.54 -2.56 -11.78
C TYR A 29 2.27 -1.65 -10.58
N LYS A 30 2.68 -0.38 -10.65
CA LYS A 30 2.53 0.60 -9.56
C LYS A 30 2.26 1.96 -10.15
N ALA A 31 1.48 2.76 -9.45
CA ALA A 31 1.23 4.16 -9.81
C ALA A 31 0.97 4.96 -8.53
N LYS A 32 1.23 6.26 -8.60
CA LYS A 32 0.58 7.25 -7.73
C LYS A 32 -0.68 7.74 -8.42
N ILE A 33 -1.68 8.11 -7.64
CA ILE A 33 -2.96 8.63 -8.11
C ILE A 33 -2.97 10.11 -7.80
N ASN A 34 -3.32 10.94 -8.78
CA ASN A 34 -3.68 12.33 -8.52
C ASN A 34 -5.05 12.37 -7.84
N CYS A 35 -5.11 12.97 -6.66
CA CYS A 35 -6.32 13.07 -5.85
C CYS A 35 -6.89 14.50 -5.81
N ASP A 36 -6.49 15.37 -6.73
CA ASP A 36 -6.96 16.77 -6.76
C ASP A 36 -8.49 16.88 -6.95
N ASN A 37 -9.12 15.88 -7.57
CA ASN A 37 -10.54 15.87 -7.94
C ASN A 37 -11.37 14.87 -7.11
N LEU A 38 -11.24 14.89 -5.79
CA LEU A 38 -12.07 14.06 -4.91
C LEU A 38 -13.47 14.66 -4.74
N GLU A 39 -14.52 13.86 -4.99
CA GLU A 39 -15.91 14.27 -4.80
C GLU A 39 -16.39 13.93 -3.39
N ASP A 40 -16.73 14.94 -2.59
CA ASP A 40 -17.23 14.78 -1.21
C ASP A 40 -18.48 13.89 -1.14
N GLU A 41 -19.36 13.95 -2.14
CA GLU A 41 -20.58 13.13 -2.19
C GLU A 41 -20.24 11.63 -2.30
N LYS A 42 -19.25 11.26 -3.11
CA LYS A 42 -18.76 9.87 -3.20
C LYS A 42 -18.13 9.42 -1.88
N ILE A 43 -17.37 10.30 -1.22
CA ILE A 43 -16.75 10.01 0.08
C ILE A 43 -17.84 9.75 1.12
N ASN A 44 -18.84 10.63 1.22
CA ASN A 44 -19.95 10.51 2.18
C ASN A 44 -20.80 9.25 1.97
N ASN A 45 -20.88 8.76 0.74
CA ASN A 45 -21.60 7.52 0.40
C ASN A 45 -20.75 6.25 0.58
N SER A 46 -19.45 6.37 0.87
CA SER A 46 -18.55 5.24 1.06
C SER A 46 -18.64 4.63 2.48
N LYS A 47 -18.05 3.44 2.67
CA LYS A 47 -17.98 2.78 3.98
C LYS A 47 -16.52 2.55 4.36
N LEU A 48 -16.16 2.95 5.58
CA LEU A 48 -14.85 2.70 6.16
C LEU A 48 -14.91 1.48 7.09
N ILE A 49 -14.09 0.46 6.79
CA ILE A 49 -13.92 -0.72 7.64
C ILE A 49 -12.53 -0.67 8.27
N LEU A 50 -12.47 -0.46 9.59
CA LEU A 50 -11.23 -0.45 10.35
C LEU A 50 -10.92 -1.86 10.88
N ILE A 51 -9.76 -2.40 10.49
CA ILE A 51 -9.28 -3.70 10.98
C ILE A 51 -8.24 -3.49 12.07
N THR A 52 -8.50 -4.08 13.23
CA THR A 52 -7.60 -4.08 14.39
C THR A 52 -7.29 -5.50 14.84
N SER A 53 -6.37 -5.64 15.79
CA SER A 53 -6.05 -6.91 16.43
C SER A 53 -5.88 -6.71 17.93
N ILE A 54 -5.97 -7.81 18.68
CA ILE A 54 -5.48 -7.87 20.06
C ILE A 54 -3.98 -7.52 20.15
N THR A 55 -3.48 -7.38 21.37
CA THR A 55 -2.06 -7.18 21.66
C THR A 55 -1.18 -8.17 20.88
N PRO A 56 -0.10 -7.69 20.21
CA PRO A 56 0.80 -8.56 19.45
C PRO A 56 1.38 -9.70 20.28
N THR A 57 1.32 -10.92 19.75
CA THR A 57 1.98 -12.10 20.32
C THR A 57 3.08 -12.61 19.39
N LYS A 58 4.00 -13.43 19.91
CA LYS A 58 5.08 -14.04 19.10
C LYS A 58 4.56 -14.93 17.96
N ALA A 59 3.34 -15.48 18.09
CA ALA A 59 2.71 -16.30 17.07
C ALA A 59 2.28 -15.50 15.83
N GLY A 60 2.19 -14.17 15.95
CA GLY A 60 1.66 -13.30 14.90
C GLY A 60 0.13 -13.30 14.88
N ASN A 61 -0.45 -12.13 14.61
CA ASN A 61 -1.91 -11.94 14.68
C ASN A 61 -2.60 -11.94 13.30
N GLY A 62 -1.86 -12.11 12.20
CA GLY A 62 -2.42 -12.22 10.86
C GLY A 62 -3.15 -10.98 10.31
N LYS A 63 -3.08 -9.83 10.99
CA LYS A 63 -3.89 -8.63 10.67
C LYS A 63 -3.85 -8.24 9.19
N THR A 64 -2.65 -8.16 8.60
CA THR A 64 -2.49 -7.80 7.18
C THR A 64 -3.12 -8.84 6.26
N THR A 65 -2.87 -10.13 6.52
CA THR A 65 -3.45 -11.24 5.74
C THR A 65 -4.98 -11.20 5.79
N THR A 66 -5.56 -10.99 6.98
CA THR A 66 -7.01 -10.82 7.15
C THR A 66 -7.53 -9.59 6.40
N SER A 67 -6.77 -8.50 6.36
CA SER A 67 -7.17 -7.27 5.66
C SER A 67 -7.24 -7.48 4.15
N ILE A 68 -6.23 -8.15 3.58
CA ILE A 68 -6.20 -8.53 2.16
C ILE A 68 -7.35 -9.49 1.86
N GLY A 69 -7.49 -10.56 2.64
CA GLY A 69 -8.55 -11.56 2.44
C GLY A 69 -9.96 -10.99 2.57
N LEU A 70 -10.19 -10.00 3.45
CA LEU A 70 -11.47 -9.32 3.56
C LEU A 70 -11.79 -8.50 2.31
N ALA A 71 -10.82 -7.73 1.80
CA ALA A 71 -11.00 -6.95 0.57
C ALA A 71 -11.25 -7.86 -0.64
N ASP A 72 -10.50 -8.95 -0.77
CA ASP A 72 -10.71 -9.97 -1.81
C ASP A 72 -12.11 -10.60 -1.69
N GLY A 73 -12.52 -10.95 -0.47
CA GLY A 73 -13.83 -11.54 -0.18
C GLY A 73 -14.99 -10.59 -0.51
N LEU A 74 -14.87 -9.31 -0.17
CA LEU A 74 -15.85 -8.28 -0.51
C LEU A 74 -16.02 -8.12 -2.02
N ASN A 75 -14.90 -8.03 -2.75
CA ASN A 75 -14.94 -7.97 -4.21
C ASN A 75 -15.56 -9.24 -4.82
N ARG A 76 -15.26 -10.43 -4.26
CA ARG A 76 -15.85 -11.70 -4.70
C ARG A 76 -17.38 -11.76 -4.53
N ILE A 77 -17.96 -11.08 -3.54
CA ILE A 77 -19.42 -10.99 -3.34
C ILE A 77 -20.05 -9.76 -4.03
N GLY A 78 -19.31 -9.10 -4.95
CA GLY A 78 -19.82 -7.99 -5.75
C GLY A 78 -19.80 -6.63 -5.04
N LYS A 79 -19.07 -6.49 -3.93
CA LYS A 79 -18.86 -5.19 -3.27
C LYS A 79 -17.52 -4.61 -3.71
N LYS A 80 -17.53 -3.44 -4.36
CA LYS A 80 -16.29 -2.71 -4.72
C LYS A 80 -15.55 -2.30 -3.45
N ALA A 81 -14.42 -2.94 -3.16
CA ALA A 81 -13.63 -2.70 -1.96
C ALA A 81 -12.16 -2.44 -2.30
N ILE A 82 -11.59 -1.39 -1.71
CA ILE A 82 -10.18 -1.05 -1.83
C ILE A 82 -9.53 -1.15 -0.45
N LEU A 83 -8.33 -1.73 -0.40
CA LEU A 83 -7.56 -1.88 0.82
C LEU A 83 -6.48 -0.79 0.91
N ALA A 84 -6.47 -0.04 2.01
CA ALA A 84 -5.40 0.87 2.36
C ALA A 84 -4.49 0.25 3.43
N LEU A 85 -3.18 0.22 3.18
CA LEU A 85 -2.15 -0.29 4.09
C LEU A 85 -0.99 0.69 4.20
N ARG A 86 -0.21 0.55 5.27
CA ARG A 86 1.04 1.31 5.45
C ARG A 86 2.17 0.65 4.66
N GLU A 87 3.02 1.47 4.05
CA GLU A 87 4.30 1.03 3.50
C GLU A 87 5.20 0.46 4.61
N PRO A 88 5.82 -0.72 4.43
CA PRO A 88 6.80 -1.22 5.38
C PRO A 88 8.08 -0.40 5.33
N SER A 89 8.66 -0.12 6.50
CA SER A 89 10.01 0.43 6.59
C SER A 89 11.03 -0.55 6.00
N LEU A 90 12.03 -0.03 5.30
CA LEU A 90 13.10 -0.79 4.65
C LEU A 90 13.98 -1.61 5.64
N GLY A 91 14.30 -1.05 6.81
CA GLY A 91 15.26 -1.65 7.75
C GLY A 91 14.91 -3.08 8.19
N PRO A 92 13.69 -3.35 8.70
CA PRO A 92 13.25 -4.68 9.09
C PRO A 92 13.30 -5.75 7.99
N CYS A 93 13.26 -5.37 6.70
CA CYS A 93 13.35 -6.32 5.58
C CYS A 93 14.74 -6.97 5.48
N PHE A 94 15.77 -6.35 6.03
CA PHE A 94 17.13 -6.91 6.14
C PHE A 94 17.38 -7.61 7.49
N GLY A 95 16.36 -7.72 8.34
CA GLY A 95 16.41 -8.38 9.65
C GLY A 95 15.54 -9.64 9.72
N MET A 96 14.98 -9.93 10.89
CA MET A 96 14.18 -11.15 11.13
C MET A 96 12.68 -11.03 10.76
N LYS A 97 12.19 -9.86 10.37
CA LYS A 97 10.74 -9.64 10.25
C LYS A 97 10.27 -9.93 8.83
N GLY A 98 9.42 -10.95 8.68
CA GLY A 98 8.77 -11.31 7.42
C GLY A 98 7.93 -10.17 6.84
N GLY A 99 7.74 -10.20 5.50
CA GLY A 99 7.18 -9.11 4.71
C GLY A 99 5.81 -8.61 5.18
N ALA A 100 5.61 -7.30 5.11
CA ALA A 100 4.34 -6.65 5.48
C ALA A 100 3.26 -6.76 4.38
N THR A 101 3.46 -7.65 3.40
CA THR A 101 2.63 -7.81 2.20
C THR A 101 1.63 -8.96 2.33
N GLY A 102 1.29 -9.37 3.54
CA GLY A 102 0.36 -10.49 3.79
C GLY A 102 1.04 -11.86 3.77
N GLY A 103 0.27 -12.92 3.54
CA GLY A 103 0.79 -14.29 3.53
C GLY A 103 -0.19 -15.31 2.95
N GLY A 104 0.33 -16.47 2.54
CA GLY A 104 -0.47 -17.52 1.90
C GLY A 104 -0.98 -17.09 0.53
N ARG A 105 -2.29 -17.19 0.31
CA ARG A 105 -2.97 -16.74 -0.93
C ARG A 105 -3.47 -15.29 -0.87
N SER A 106 -3.36 -14.63 0.28
CA SER A 106 -3.76 -13.24 0.49
C SER A 106 -2.51 -12.39 0.66
N THR A 107 -1.93 -12.02 -0.48
CA THR A 107 -0.66 -11.30 -0.58
C THR A 107 -0.75 -10.13 -1.55
N LEU A 108 -0.02 -9.05 -1.24
CA LEU A 108 0.18 -7.93 -2.15
C LEU A 108 1.33 -8.19 -3.12
N HIS A 109 1.20 -7.66 -4.34
CA HIS A 109 2.20 -7.75 -5.39
C HIS A 109 2.34 -6.41 -6.13
N PRO A 110 3.54 -6.05 -6.63
CA PRO A 110 4.82 -6.77 -6.51
C PRO A 110 5.43 -6.63 -5.11
N SER A 111 5.63 -7.74 -4.40
CA SER A 111 6.05 -7.72 -2.99
C SER A 111 7.50 -7.25 -2.79
N ALA A 112 8.40 -7.56 -3.73
CA ALA A 112 9.80 -7.11 -3.67
C ALA A 112 9.88 -5.58 -3.71
N ASP A 113 9.14 -4.96 -4.63
CA ASP A 113 9.08 -3.51 -4.75
C ASP A 113 8.52 -2.87 -3.48
N ILE A 114 7.40 -3.38 -2.96
CA ILE A 114 6.75 -2.86 -1.73
C ILE A 114 7.69 -2.95 -0.52
N ASN A 115 8.48 -4.01 -0.39
CA ASN A 115 9.38 -4.20 0.75
C ASN A 115 10.73 -3.46 0.62
N LEU A 116 11.04 -2.90 -0.55
CA LEU A 116 12.32 -2.22 -0.80
C LEU A 116 12.11 -0.72 -0.96
N HIS A 117 12.35 -0.18 -2.15
CA HIS A 117 12.28 1.27 -2.39
C HIS A 117 10.89 1.75 -2.79
N PHE A 118 9.97 0.82 -3.04
CA PHE A 118 8.61 1.06 -3.53
C PHE A 118 8.53 2.16 -4.59
N ASN A 119 8.00 3.34 -4.23
CA ASN A 119 7.93 4.53 -5.09
C ASN A 119 8.84 5.68 -4.60
N GLY A 120 9.66 5.45 -3.57
CA GLY A 120 10.61 6.41 -3.02
C GLY A 120 10.10 7.28 -1.87
N ASP A 121 8.91 7.00 -1.33
CA ASP A 121 8.26 7.86 -0.33
C ASP A 121 9.10 8.03 0.94
N PHE A 122 9.65 6.93 1.47
CA PHE A 122 10.57 7.02 2.61
C PHE A 122 11.88 7.75 2.31
N HIS A 123 12.37 7.71 1.08
CA HIS A 123 13.57 8.47 0.69
C HIS A 123 13.28 9.98 0.75
N MET A 124 12.12 10.40 0.25
CA MET A 124 11.71 11.81 0.27
C MET A 124 11.50 12.32 1.70
N ILE A 125 10.86 11.52 2.56
CA ILE A 125 10.70 11.85 4.00
C ILE A 125 12.09 11.97 4.67
N SER A 126 13.00 11.03 4.39
CA SER A 126 14.35 11.04 4.96
C SER A 126 15.14 12.26 4.50
N ALA A 127 15.06 12.62 3.21
CA ALA A 127 15.71 13.79 2.67
C ALA A 127 15.20 15.09 3.32
N ALA A 128 13.87 15.24 3.46
CA ALA A 128 13.28 16.40 4.12
C ALA A 128 13.68 16.51 5.60
N ASN A 129 13.65 15.40 6.34
CA ASN A 129 14.08 15.34 7.73
C ASN A 129 15.56 15.75 7.88
N ASN A 130 16.44 15.20 7.04
CA ASN A 130 17.87 15.46 7.12
C ASN A 130 18.22 16.89 6.67
N MET A 131 17.48 17.44 5.71
CA MET A 131 17.61 18.85 5.31
C MET A 131 17.33 19.77 6.49
N LEU A 132 16.26 19.53 7.24
CA LEU A 132 15.95 20.34 8.43
C LEU A 132 17.06 20.22 9.49
N ALA A 133 17.55 19.02 9.77
CA ALA A 133 18.65 18.82 10.71
C ALA A 133 19.93 19.58 10.28
N ALA A 134 20.30 19.48 8.99
CA ALA A 134 21.46 20.18 8.45
C ALA A 134 21.32 21.71 8.52
N LEU A 135 20.11 22.24 8.28
CA LEU A 135 19.84 23.68 8.41
C LEU A 135 19.93 24.16 9.86
N LEU A 136 19.49 23.32 10.82
CA LEU A 136 19.61 23.62 12.25
C LEU A 136 21.08 23.65 12.69
N ASP A 137 21.87 22.66 12.27
CA ASP A 137 23.31 22.62 12.58
C ASP A 137 24.06 23.79 11.93
N ASN A 138 23.68 24.20 10.72
CA ASN A 138 24.30 25.32 10.00
C ASN A 138 23.93 26.69 10.57
N TYR A 139 22.82 26.80 11.30
CA TYR A 139 22.37 28.08 11.89
C TYR A 139 23.10 28.41 13.21
N ASN A 140 23.80 27.44 13.81
CA ASN A 140 24.68 27.64 14.97
C ASN A 140 26.11 28.02 14.55
#